data_AF-A0A5C9CE53-F1
#
_entry.id   AF-A0A5C9CE53-F1
#
_cell.length_a   1.000
_cell.length_b   1.000
_cell.length_c   1.000
_cell.angle_alpha   90.00
_cell.angle_beta   90.00
_cell.angle_gamma   90.00
#
_symmetry.space_group_name_H-M   'P 1'
#
loop_
_entity.id
_entity.type
_entity.pdbx_description
1 polymer ?
#
loop_
_entity_poly.entity_id
_entity_poly.type
_entity_poly.pdbx_seq_one_letter_code
_entity_poly.pdbx_strand_id
1 'polypeptide(L)'
;MQDTHCPIFDRAYSALLDDLDARGLLKNTLVVAMGEFGRTPRINGRAARDHWPRCYFSLWSGAGIVPGRVIGASDKYAEDPITEGITPLMVGTTISELAGVDTQTRAELRVLDGGNVIHELV
;
A
#
# COMPACT_ATOMS: atom_id res chain seq x y z
N MET A 1 -2.62 -21.29 6.84
CA MET A 1 -2.00 -19.95 6.67
C MET A 1 -3.04 -18.83 6.71
N GLN A 2 -4.11 -18.90 5.90
CA GLN A 2 -5.17 -17.88 5.91
C GLN A 2 -5.76 -17.70 7.32
N ASP A 3 -6.14 -18.79 7.98
CA ASP A 3 -6.76 -18.76 9.32
C ASP A 3 -5.75 -18.55 10.47
N THR A 4 -4.51 -18.22 10.15
CA THR A 4 -3.44 -18.03 11.14
C THR A 4 -2.80 -16.66 10.99
N HIS A 5 -2.22 -16.36 9.83
CA HIS A 5 -1.47 -15.12 9.64
C HIS A 5 -2.37 -13.91 9.44
N CYS A 6 -3.47 -14.04 8.70
CA CYS A 6 -4.39 -12.91 8.48
C CYS A 6 -5.04 -12.44 9.80
N PRO A 7 -5.57 -13.32 10.68
CA PRO A 7 -6.10 -12.89 11.98
C PRO A 7 -5.06 -12.25 12.90
N ILE A 8 -3.80 -12.72 12.85
CA ILE A 8 -2.70 -12.12 13.64
C ILE A 8 -2.39 -10.72 13.12
N PHE A 9 -2.24 -10.57 11.80
CA PHE A 9 -1.96 -9.29 11.16
C PHE A 9 -3.09 -8.28 11.43
N ASP A 10 -4.35 -8.68 11.21
CA ASP A 10 -5.53 -7.84 11.43
C ASP A 10 -5.55 -7.26 12.86
N ARG A 11 -5.40 -8.13 13.86
CA ARG A 11 -5.32 -7.70 15.27
C ARG A 11 -4.15 -6.78 15.56
N ALA A 12 -2.96 -7.08 15.04
CA ALA A 12 -1.75 -6.31 15.32
C ALA A 12 -1.79 -4.93 14.63
N TYR A 13 -2.26 -4.89 13.39
CA TYR A 13 -2.37 -3.66 12.60
C TYR A 13 -3.41 -2.72 13.19
N SER A 14 -4.61 -3.22 13.51
CA SER A 14 -5.64 -2.41 14.17
C SER A 14 -5.19 -1.89 15.53
N ALA A 15 -4.58 -2.73 16.37
CA ALA A 15 -4.08 -2.29 17.67
C ALA A 15 -3.01 -1.19 17.55
N LEU A 16 -2.12 -1.26 16.55
CA LEU A 16 -1.15 -0.20 16.29
C LEU A 16 -1.83 1.12 15.93
N LEU A 17 -2.84 1.08 15.06
CA LEU A 17 -3.58 2.29 14.66
C LEU A 17 -4.33 2.91 15.84
N ASP A 18 -5.02 2.08 16.65
CA ASP A 18 -5.74 2.52 17.84
C ASP A 18 -4.78 3.16 18.87
N ASP A 19 -3.61 2.56 19.09
CA ASP A 19 -2.59 3.08 19.99
C ASP A 19 -2.01 4.43 19.51
N LEU A 20 -1.78 4.58 18.21
CA LEU A 20 -1.31 5.84 17.62
C LEU A 20 -2.38 6.92 17.71
N ASP A 21 -3.65 6.58 17.48
CA ASP A 21 -4.77 7.51 17.54
C ASP A 21 -5.03 7.99 18.97
N ALA A 22 -5.07 7.06 19.93
CA ALA A 22 -5.24 7.36 21.35
C ALA A 22 -4.15 8.29 21.92
N ARG A 23 -2.95 8.27 21.32
CA ARG A 23 -1.82 9.15 21.68
C ARG A 23 -1.78 10.44 20.85
N GLY A 24 -2.71 10.64 19.92
CA GLY A 24 -2.74 11.78 19.00
C GLY A 24 -1.58 11.81 18.01
N LEU A 25 -0.92 10.67 17.78
CA LEU A 25 0.22 10.49 16.89
C LEU A 25 -0.19 10.04 15.48
N LEU A 26 -1.38 9.47 15.32
CA LEU A 26 -1.81 9.00 13.99
C LEU A 26 -1.91 10.16 12.98
N LYS A 27 -2.25 11.37 13.44
CA LYS A 27 -2.37 12.57 12.59
C LYS A 27 -1.06 12.97 11.88
N ASN A 28 0.10 12.59 12.41
CA ASN A 28 1.41 12.95 11.87
C ASN A 28 2.30 11.72 11.62
N THR A 29 1.74 10.52 11.70
CA THR A 29 2.44 9.26 11.42
C THR A 29 1.79 8.59 10.24
N LEU A 30 2.55 8.40 9.15
CA LEU A 30 2.11 7.57 8.03
C LEU A 30 2.38 6.11 8.35
N VAL A 31 1.34 5.27 8.28
CA VAL A 31 1.44 3.82 8.44
C VAL A 31 1.08 3.15 7.13
N VAL A 32 2.05 2.47 6.52
CA VAL A 32 1.87 1.71 5.26
C VAL A 32 2.12 0.23 5.52
N ALA A 33 1.15 -0.62 5.23
CA ALA A 33 1.33 -2.06 5.19
C ALA A 33 1.23 -2.55 3.75
N MET A 34 2.33 -3.07 3.21
CA MET A 34 2.44 -3.46 1.80
C MET A 34 3.42 -4.63 1.66
N GLY A 35 3.15 -5.51 0.70
CA GLY A 35 4.10 -6.53 0.24
C GLY A 35 4.71 -6.15 -1.12
N GLU A 36 5.70 -6.91 -1.58
CA GLU A 36 6.38 -6.66 -2.86
C GLU A 36 5.62 -7.23 -4.07
N PHE A 37 4.78 -8.23 -3.84
CA PHE A 37 4.03 -8.94 -4.87
C PHE A 37 2.81 -9.64 -4.28
N GLY A 38 1.85 -9.93 -5.14
CA GLY A 38 0.71 -10.79 -4.85
C GLY A 38 1.04 -12.26 -5.07
N ARG A 39 -0.02 -13.06 -5.13
CA ARG A 39 0.06 -14.49 -5.43
C ARG A 39 -0.96 -14.82 -6.50
N THR A 40 -0.63 -15.72 -7.42
CA THR A 40 -1.58 -16.16 -8.45
C THR A 40 -2.89 -16.62 -7.79
N PRO A 41 -4.07 -16.28 -8.33
CA PRO A 41 -5.34 -16.75 -7.78
C PRO A 41 -5.56 -18.26 -8.02
N ARG A 42 -4.63 -18.91 -8.72
CA ARG A 42 -4.64 -20.35 -9.02
C ARG A 42 -3.55 -21.07 -8.24
N ILE A 43 -3.89 -22.29 -7.80
CA ILE A 43 -2.95 -23.22 -7.17
C ILE A 43 -2.15 -23.91 -8.28
N ASN A 44 -0.83 -23.91 -8.16
CA ASN A 44 0.07 -24.57 -9.09
C ASN A 44 0.24 -26.07 -8.76
N GLY A 45 0.96 -26.81 -9.61
CA GLY A 45 1.21 -28.24 -9.42
C GLY A 45 2.00 -28.63 -8.16
N ARG A 46 2.46 -27.65 -7.37
CA ARG A 46 3.18 -27.84 -6.10
C ARG A 46 2.32 -27.52 -4.88
N ALA A 47 1.00 -27.44 -5.05
CA ALA A 47 0.05 -27.02 -4.01
C ALA A 47 0.37 -25.63 -3.40
N ALA A 48 0.97 -24.75 -4.21
CA ALA A 48 1.33 -23.38 -3.83
C ALA A 48 0.71 -22.35 -4.80
N ARG A 49 0.99 -21.07 -4.57
CA ARG A 49 0.65 -19.98 -5.50
C ARG A 49 1.93 -19.26 -5.93
N ASP A 50 2.04 -18.95 -7.21
CA ASP A 50 3.25 -18.35 -7.77
C ASP A 50 3.36 -16.87 -7.42
N HIS A 51 4.57 -16.31 -7.57
CA HIS A 51 4.82 -14.87 -7.42
C HIS A 51 4.05 -14.10 -8.49
N TRP A 52 3.28 -13.09 -8.06
CA TRP A 52 2.42 -12.34 -8.97
C TRP A 52 2.55 -10.83 -8.77
N PRO A 53 3.49 -10.17 -9.45
CA PRO A 53 3.75 -8.74 -9.26
C PRO A 53 2.72 -7.83 -9.94
N ARG A 54 1.84 -8.39 -10.78
CA ARG A 54 0.89 -7.63 -11.60
C ARG A 54 -0.26 -7.03 -10.80
N CYS A 55 -0.69 -7.70 -9.74
CA CYS A 55 -1.83 -7.27 -8.93
C CYS A 55 -1.63 -7.69 -7.47
N TYR A 56 -1.64 -6.71 -6.56
CA TYR A 56 -1.58 -6.87 -5.10
C TYR A 56 -2.11 -5.59 -4.44
N PHE A 57 -2.22 -5.59 -3.11
CA PHE A 57 -2.79 -4.47 -2.36
C PHE A 57 -1.77 -3.88 -1.38
N SER A 58 -2.09 -2.67 -0.92
CA SER A 58 -1.45 -2.01 0.21
C SER A 58 -2.52 -1.34 1.08
N LEU A 59 -2.21 -1.14 2.36
CA LEU A 59 -3.05 -0.43 3.32
C LEU A 59 -2.31 0.83 3.77
N TRP A 60 -3.04 1.94 3.82
CA TRP A 60 -2.50 3.27 4.15
C TRP A 60 -3.35 3.91 5.25
N SER A 61 -2.70 4.52 6.22
CA SER A 61 -3.38 5.16 7.37
C SER A 61 -2.54 6.27 7.98
N GLY A 62 -3.21 7.24 8.62
CA GLY A 62 -2.57 8.36 9.30
C GLY A 62 -2.02 9.43 8.36
N ALA A 63 -1.33 10.43 8.91
CA ALA A 63 -0.68 11.53 8.17
C ALA A 63 -1.55 12.20 7.08
N GLY A 64 -2.84 12.39 7.33
CA GLY A 64 -3.78 13.03 6.41
C GLY A 64 -4.43 12.11 5.36
N ILE A 65 -4.10 10.81 5.37
CA ILE A 65 -4.78 9.82 4.52
C ILE A 65 -6.27 9.73 4.89
N VAL A 66 -7.16 9.76 3.89
CA VAL A 66 -8.62 9.68 4.09
C VAL A 66 -9.03 8.22 4.37
N PRO A 67 -9.65 7.92 5.52
CA PRO A 67 -10.05 6.55 5.87
C PRO A 67 -11.27 6.08 5.06
N GLY A 68 -11.45 4.75 5.01
CA GLY A 68 -12.64 4.13 4.39
C GLY A 68 -12.65 4.19 2.85
N ARG A 69 -11.50 4.43 2.22
CA ARG A 69 -11.33 4.42 0.77
C ARG A 69 -10.85 3.07 0.27
N VAL A 70 -11.34 2.69 -0.91
CA VAL A 70 -10.80 1.59 -1.72
C VAL A 70 -10.44 2.20 -3.06
N ILE A 71 -9.16 2.14 -3.41
CA ILE A 71 -8.58 2.77 -4.59
C ILE A 71 -8.12 1.69 -5.55
N GLY A 72 -8.54 1.80 -6.80
CA GLY A 72 -8.31 0.81 -7.84
C GLY A 72 -9.17 -0.45 -7.72
N ALA A 73 -9.12 -1.28 -8.76
CA ALA A 73 -9.83 -2.56 -8.80
C ALA A 73 -9.05 -3.59 -9.63
N SER A 74 -9.17 -4.87 -9.24
CA SER A 74 -8.73 -5.99 -10.06
C SER A 74 -9.85 -6.50 -10.95
N ASP A 75 -9.51 -7.31 -11.95
CA ASP A 75 -10.47 -8.10 -12.68
C ASP A 75 -11.18 -9.11 -11.75
N LYS A 76 -12.21 -9.76 -12.28
CA LYS A 76 -13.00 -10.77 -11.54
C LYS A 76 -12.20 -11.99 -11.08
N TYR A 77 -10.97 -12.16 -11.56
CA TYR A 77 -10.10 -13.26 -11.18
C TYR A 77 -9.03 -12.82 -10.16
N ALA A 78 -8.92 -11.52 -9.88
CA ALA A 78 -7.82 -10.92 -9.14
C ALA A 78 -6.44 -11.14 -9.78
N GLU A 79 -6.38 -11.25 -11.11
CA GLU A 79 -5.14 -11.45 -11.87
C GLU A 79 -4.52 -10.11 -12.29
N ASP A 80 -5.34 -9.14 -12.70
CA ASP A 80 -4.86 -7.89 -13.28
C ASP A 80 -5.66 -6.67 -12.80
N PRO A 81 -5.03 -5.49 -12.66
CA PRO A 81 -5.74 -4.25 -12.44
C PRO A 81 -6.58 -3.89 -13.67
N ILE A 82 -7.81 -3.43 -13.45
CA ILE A 82 -8.72 -2.92 -14.50
C ILE A 82 -8.88 -1.40 -14.46
N THR A 83 -8.42 -0.77 -13.39
CA THR A 83 -8.28 0.69 -13.28
C THR A 83 -6.87 1.11 -13.68
N GLU A 84 -6.60 2.42 -13.67
CA GLU A 84 -5.22 2.90 -13.72
C GLU A 84 -4.40 2.26 -12.58
N GLY A 85 -3.24 1.71 -12.94
CA GLY A 85 -2.42 0.94 -12.04
C GLY A 85 -1.59 1.84 -11.13
N ILE A 86 -1.68 1.62 -9.82
CA ILE A 86 -0.76 2.24 -8.86
C ILE A 86 0.59 1.53 -8.96
N THR A 87 1.62 2.26 -9.36
CA THR A 87 2.97 1.71 -9.55
C THR A 87 3.84 1.85 -8.30
N PRO A 88 4.89 1.03 -8.13
CA PRO A 88 5.86 1.21 -7.06
C PRO A 88 6.51 2.61 -7.05
N LEU A 89 6.67 3.21 -8.24
CA LEU A 89 7.16 4.58 -8.38
C LEU A 89 6.20 5.58 -7.71
N MET A 90 4.89 5.47 -7.96
CA MET A 90 3.88 6.32 -7.33
C MET A 90 3.82 6.13 -5.81
N VAL A 91 3.98 4.90 -5.33
CA VAL A 91 4.05 4.60 -3.89
C VAL A 91 5.25 5.31 -3.25
N GLY A 92 6.44 5.16 -3.83
CA GLY A 92 7.64 5.84 -3.36
C GLY A 92 7.49 7.36 -3.36
N THR A 93 6.99 7.93 -4.47
CA THR A 93 6.72 9.36 -4.60
C THR A 93 5.76 9.87 -3.53
N THR A 94 4.67 9.13 -3.28
CA THR A 94 3.67 9.53 -2.28
C THR A 94 4.23 9.48 -0.86
N ILE A 95 4.99 8.44 -0.50
CA ILE A 95 5.65 8.36 0.82
C ILE A 95 6.64 9.50 0.99
N SER A 96 7.47 9.78 -0.03
CA SER A 96 8.43 10.88 0.01
C SER A 96 7.75 12.24 0.15
N GLU A 97 6.68 12.50 -0.60
CA GLU A 97 5.91 13.75 -0.49
C GLU A 97 5.36 13.94 0.92
N LEU A 98 4.72 12.92 1.49
CA LEU A 98 4.15 12.96 2.84
C LEU A 98 5.23 13.07 3.94
N ALA A 99 6.45 12.62 3.66
CA ALA A 99 7.60 12.79 4.54
C ALA A 99 8.30 14.17 4.39
N GLY A 100 7.78 15.06 3.52
CA GLY A 100 8.36 16.39 3.27
C GLY A 100 9.54 16.40 2.31
N VAL A 101 9.82 15.29 1.63
CA VAL A 101 10.80 15.23 0.53
C VAL A 101 10.05 15.54 -0.75
N ASP A 102 9.81 16.83 -0.97
CA ASP A 102 9.01 17.35 -2.08
C ASP A 102 9.63 17.13 -3.47
N THR A 103 8.91 17.54 -4.51
CA THR A 103 9.36 17.40 -5.91
C THR A 103 10.72 18.01 -6.18
N GLN A 104 11.02 19.18 -5.60
CA GLN A 104 12.32 19.83 -5.78
C GLN A 104 13.43 18.99 -5.14
N THR A 105 13.25 18.59 -3.88
CA THR A 105 14.22 17.78 -3.15
C THR A 105 14.48 16.45 -3.84
N ARG A 106 13.43 15.78 -4.35
CA ARG A 106 13.56 14.54 -5.13
C ARG A 106 14.35 14.73 -6.41
N ALA A 107 14.13 15.84 -7.13
CA ALA A 107 14.86 16.16 -8.35
C ALA A 107 16.35 16.40 -8.08
N GLU A 108 16.69 17.13 -7.02
CA GLU A 108 18.07 17.37 -6.57
C GLU A 108 18.79 16.07 -6.20
N LEU A 109 18.09 15.16 -5.51
CA LEU A 109 18.58 13.83 -5.13
C LEU A 109 18.60 12.83 -6.29
N ARG A 110 17.97 13.16 -7.43
CA ARG A 110 17.82 12.29 -8.61
C ARG A 110 17.15 10.94 -8.28
N VAL A 111 16.10 10.99 -7.48
CA VAL A 111 15.29 9.82 -7.09
C VAL A 111 13.85 9.99 -7.55
N LEU A 112 13.17 8.87 -7.82
CA LEU A 112 11.73 8.83 -8.14
C LEU A 112 11.32 9.73 -9.33
N ASP A 113 12.20 9.80 -10.33
CA ASP A 113 11.99 10.62 -11.53
C ASP A 113 10.71 10.23 -12.29
N GLY A 114 9.97 11.23 -12.75
CA GLY A 114 8.67 11.07 -13.42
C GLY A 114 7.55 10.49 -12.55
N GLY A 115 7.75 10.34 -11.24
CA GLY A 115 6.75 9.79 -10.33
C GLY A 115 5.65 10.79 -9.99
N ASN A 116 4.41 10.29 -9.89
CA ASN A 116 3.23 11.07 -9.50
C ASN A 116 2.69 10.59 -8.14
N VAL A 117 2.08 11.50 -7.40
CA VAL A 117 1.43 11.19 -6.10
C VAL A 117 0.10 10.49 -6.36
N ILE A 118 -0.27 9.55 -5.48
CA ILE A 118 -1.58 8.90 -5.50
C ILE A 118 -2.60 9.87 -4.89
N HIS A 119 -3.17 10.75 -5.71
CA HIS A 119 -4.06 11.81 -5.24
C HIS A 119 -5.35 11.30 -4.57
N GLU A 120 -5.79 10.09 -4.88
CA GLU A 120 -7.00 9.50 -4.27
C GLU A 120 -6.85 9.16 -2.78
N LEU A 121 -5.62 9.17 -2.24
CA LEU A 121 -5.34 8.90 -0.83
C LEU A 121 -5.66 10.09 0.10
N VAL A 122 -5.72 11.32 -0.44
CA VAL A 122 -5.84 12.59 0.33
C VAL A 122 -7.09 13.39 -0.04
#